data_AF-A0AAN6FU09-F1
#
_entry.id   AF-A0AAN6FU09-F1
#
_cell.length_a   1.000
_cell.length_b   1.000
_cell.length_c   1.000
_cell.angle_alpha   90.00
_cell.angle_beta   90.00
_cell.angle_gamma   90.00
#
_symmetry.space_group_name_H-M   'P 1'
#
loop_
_entity.id
_entity.type
_entity.pdbx_description
1 polymer ?
#
loop_
_entity_poly.entity_id
_entity_poly.type
_entity_poly.pdbx_seq_one_letter_code
_entity_poly.pdbx_strand_id
1 'polypeptide(L)'
;MAAAVYVDQCNATFPSNPDIDGDGVLSSFVIMAFVTVVAAVVHVYTPSKPLRTSLKEWLEGEEPTTAGDLDNTPHSTTRLWWHTLAGSLIDPLCDIQTMTGVGIVVAGLSQYSSTTAYDRALVYNYWNITLLSIWTSISDGFETVAEKSFRTASAHDRWGFVRTQVRRSAILVSLVLGLINNIRLTLDDSWDSETSGLCFRYNDYSSRNSQWFWIAGLCLLTARTAVEILFPKATLALDRVDEWASRSERWLIRRTRQAWGDVSAVPMSVSGVQKNGGFVQSCLSFLLTLGWAICVIFWWLLRQFLATWAVGVGTPAVTAVANSAFLAWNMEDVISTKALNIPLAIDSGPPWGFGQVLPMVLLLAVLLTGLDAAREADVEAEEHEKKARSASSTGGESEENLILGALSSNASADASGLQHPVPAHAARHFQPQGVQYRRSFPVRIA
;
A
#
# COMPACT_ATOMS: atom_id res chain seq x y z
N MET A 1 12.65 6.04 32.06
CA MET A 1 13.49 4.94 32.59
C MET A 1 14.72 4.68 31.76
N ALA A 2 15.87 4.55 32.45
CA ALA A 2 17.14 4.09 31.88
C ALA A 2 16.95 2.68 31.30
N ALA A 3 17.45 2.49 30.08
CA ALA A 3 17.23 1.33 29.24
C ALA A 3 17.75 0.01 29.85
N ALA A 4 16.98 -1.06 29.59
CA ALA A 4 17.44 -2.45 29.42
C ALA A 4 17.53 -3.44 30.62
N VAL A 5 16.99 -3.20 31.83
CA VAL A 5 17.15 -4.18 32.94
C VAL A 5 15.90 -4.44 33.81
N TYR A 6 14.68 -4.48 33.27
CA TYR A 6 13.47 -4.63 34.11
C TYR A 6 12.50 -5.75 33.71
N VAL A 7 12.94 -6.76 32.95
CA VAL A 7 12.08 -7.91 32.59
C VAL A 7 11.57 -8.67 33.84
N ASP A 8 12.32 -8.66 34.95
CA ASP A 8 12.02 -9.46 36.15
C ASP A 8 11.75 -8.66 37.44
N GLN A 9 11.68 -7.32 37.40
CA GLN A 9 11.65 -6.53 38.64
C GLN A 9 10.25 -6.21 39.17
N CYS A 10 9.19 -6.44 38.39
CA CYS A 10 7.83 -6.28 38.90
C CYS A 10 7.40 -7.54 39.65
N ASN A 11 7.18 -7.39 40.96
CA ASN A 11 6.67 -8.43 41.85
C ASN A 11 5.31 -8.07 42.46
N ALA A 12 4.83 -6.83 42.26
CA ALA A 12 3.53 -6.41 42.73
C ALA A 12 2.42 -6.96 41.81
N THR A 13 1.41 -7.57 42.40
CA THR A 13 0.17 -7.94 41.71
C THR A 13 -0.69 -6.71 41.48
N PHE A 14 -1.56 -6.74 40.46
CA PHE A 14 -2.45 -5.62 40.16
C PHE A 14 -3.80 -6.09 39.61
N PRO A 15 -4.89 -5.34 39.82
CA PRO A 15 -6.17 -5.64 39.21
C PRO A 15 -6.10 -5.35 37.71
N SER A 16 -6.49 -6.32 36.90
CA SER A 16 -6.51 -6.16 35.45
C SER A 16 -7.90 -5.76 34.95
N ASN A 17 -7.97 -4.95 33.89
CA ASN A 17 -9.25 -4.54 33.34
C ASN A 17 -9.71 -5.48 32.20
N PRO A 18 -10.74 -6.33 32.39
CA PRO A 18 -11.21 -7.29 31.38
C PRO A 18 -11.68 -6.64 30.08
N ASP A 19 -12.06 -5.35 30.10
CA ASP A 19 -12.46 -4.63 28.89
C ASP A 19 -11.26 -4.20 28.03
N ILE A 20 -10.03 -4.28 28.57
CA ILE A 20 -8.77 -3.97 27.89
C ILE A 20 -7.95 -5.24 27.70
N ASP A 21 -7.69 -5.98 28.78
CA ASP A 21 -6.80 -7.14 28.77
C ASP A 21 -7.48 -8.45 28.35
N GLY A 22 -8.81 -8.43 28.18
CA GLY A 22 -9.61 -9.63 27.92
C GLY A 22 -9.17 -10.42 26.69
N ASP A 23 -9.29 -11.75 26.78
CA ASP A 23 -8.90 -12.67 25.69
C ASP A 23 -9.58 -12.36 24.36
N GLY A 24 -10.86 -12.00 24.38
CA GLY A 24 -11.58 -11.67 23.16
C GLY A 24 -11.15 -10.32 22.56
N VAL A 25 -10.75 -9.34 23.39
CA VAL A 25 -10.15 -8.09 22.91
C VAL A 25 -8.86 -8.41 22.16
N LEU A 26 -7.93 -9.12 22.82
CA LEU A 26 -6.66 -9.51 22.23
C LEU A 26 -6.84 -10.27 20.92
N SER A 27 -7.67 -11.31 20.94
CA SER A 27 -7.92 -12.16 19.79
C SER A 27 -8.53 -11.36 18.64
N SER A 28 -9.42 -10.41 18.93
CA SER A 28 -10.03 -9.60 17.88
C SER A 28 -9.04 -8.68 17.17
N PHE A 29 -8.20 -7.94 17.90
CA PHE A 29 -7.20 -7.06 17.29
C PHE A 29 -6.18 -7.86 16.48
N VAL A 30 -5.70 -8.98 17.03
CA VAL A 30 -4.74 -9.86 16.37
C VAL A 30 -5.30 -10.48 15.09
N ILE A 31 -6.49 -11.10 15.18
CA ILE A 31 -7.10 -11.77 14.01
C ILE A 31 -7.45 -10.75 12.94
N MET A 32 -8.07 -9.63 13.30
CA MET A 32 -8.41 -8.59 12.32
C MET A 32 -7.14 -8.11 11.59
N ALA A 33 -6.08 -7.79 12.33
CA ALA A 33 -4.85 -7.28 11.73
C ALA A 33 -4.15 -8.31 10.86
N PHE A 34 -4.12 -9.57 11.29
CA PHE A 34 -3.63 -10.66 10.47
C PHE A 34 -4.42 -10.80 9.16
N VAL A 35 -5.75 -10.81 9.22
CA VAL A 35 -6.61 -10.89 8.02
C VAL A 35 -6.38 -9.70 7.10
N THR A 36 -6.22 -8.48 7.62
CA THR A 36 -5.91 -7.28 6.82
C THR A 36 -4.57 -7.39 6.11
N VAL A 37 -3.51 -7.83 6.80
CA VAL A 37 -2.20 -8.01 6.18
C VAL A 37 -2.24 -9.10 5.12
N VAL A 38 -2.92 -10.22 5.37
CA VAL A 38 -3.12 -11.28 4.37
C VAL A 38 -3.88 -10.74 3.15
N ALA A 39 -4.98 -10.02 3.36
CA ALA A 39 -5.74 -9.41 2.28
C ALA A 39 -4.89 -8.42 1.47
N ALA A 40 -4.13 -7.54 2.14
CA ALA A 40 -3.23 -6.60 1.48
C ALA A 40 -2.13 -7.31 0.65
N VAL A 41 -1.51 -8.35 1.21
CA VAL A 41 -0.51 -9.17 0.51
C VAL A 41 -1.13 -9.85 -0.70
N VAL A 42 -2.28 -10.51 -0.54
CA VAL A 42 -2.99 -11.15 -1.66
C VAL A 42 -3.32 -10.11 -2.73
N HIS A 43 -3.88 -8.96 -2.34
CA HIS A 43 -4.21 -7.90 -3.28
C HIS A 43 -2.98 -7.39 -4.06
N VAL A 44 -1.83 -7.21 -3.42
CA VAL A 44 -0.58 -6.76 -4.07
C VAL A 44 0.04 -7.83 -4.97
N TYR A 45 0.05 -9.10 -4.55
CA TYR A 45 0.79 -10.16 -5.22
C TYR A 45 -0.02 -10.95 -6.26
N THR A 46 -1.35 -10.81 -6.28
CA THR A 46 -2.20 -11.53 -7.24
C THR A 46 -2.23 -10.92 -8.66
N PRO A 47 -2.24 -9.59 -8.85
CA PRO A 47 -2.22 -8.97 -10.19
C PRO A 47 -0.81 -8.70 -10.70
N SER A 48 0.21 -8.72 -9.83
CA SER A 48 1.57 -8.44 -10.26
C SER A 48 2.11 -9.59 -11.11
N LYS A 49 2.60 -9.25 -12.32
CA LYS A 49 3.53 -10.11 -13.05
C LYS A 49 4.56 -10.64 -12.05
N PRO A 50 4.96 -11.93 -12.10
CA PRO A 50 5.82 -12.53 -11.08
C PRO A 50 7.00 -11.60 -10.79
N LEU A 51 7.36 -11.40 -9.51
CA LEU A 51 8.39 -10.46 -9.05
C LEU A 51 9.68 -10.49 -9.92
N ARG A 52 10.02 -11.69 -10.42
CA ARG A 52 11.10 -11.95 -11.37
C ARG A 52 11.00 -11.16 -12.69
N THR A 53 9.82 -11.02 -13.27
CA THR A 53 9.58 -10.24 -14.50
C THR A 53 9.67 -8.74 -14.27
N SER A 54 9.10 -8.19 -13.18
CA SER A 54 9.27 -6.76 -12.86
C SER A 54 10.71 -6.43 -12.48
N LEU A 55 11.42 -7.32 -11.77
CA LEU A 55 12.84 -7.14 -11.47
C LEU A 55 13.67 -7.18 -12.76
N LYS A 56 13.34 -8.09 -13.69
CA LYS A 56 13.99 -8.19 -15.00
C LYS A 56 13.74 -6.94 -15.85
N GLU A 57 12.49 -6.48 -15.96
CA GLU A 57 12.14 -5.22 -16.65
C GLU A 57 12.86 -4.01 -16.00
N TRP A 58 12.95 -3.96 -14.67
CA TRP A 58 13.66 -2.90 -13.94
C TRP A 58 15.18 -2.94 -14.15
N LEU A 59 15.78 -4.14 -14.20
CA LEU A 59 17.22 -4.34 -14.41
C LEU A 59 17.63 -4.12 -15.87
N GLU A 60 16.81 -4.59 -16.82
CA GLU A 60 17.13 -4.54 -18.25
C GLU A 60 16.76 -3.20 -18.88
N GLY A 61 15.82 -2.44 -18.29
CA GLY A 61 15.44 -1.12 -18.77
C GLY A 61 14.74 -1.15 -20.14
N GLU A 62 14.26 -2.31 -20.56
CA GLU A 62 13.44 -2.43 -21.77
C GLU A 62 12.03 -1.90 -21.48
N GLU A 63 11.56 -1.00 -22.34
CA GLU A 63 10.14 -0.63 -22.37
C GLU A 63 9.29 -1.86 -22.68
N PRO A 64 8.13 -2.03 -22.01
CA PRO A 64 7.30 -3.21 -22.18
C PRO A 64 6.85 -3.32 -23.64
N THR A 65 7.39 -4.30 -24.35
CA THR A 65 6.97 -4.68 -25.69
C THR A 65 5.55 -5.24 -25.59
N THR A 66 4.59 -4.46 -26.10
CA THR A 66 3.19 -4.76 -26.44
C THR A 66 2.51 -5.93 -25.70
N ALA A 67 1.51 -5.55 -24.90
CA ALA A 67 0.64 -6.33 -24.03
C ALA A 67 -0.24 -7.45 -24.66
N GLY A 68 0.18 -8.09 -25.74
CA GLY A 68 -0.67 -8.99 -26.53
C GLY A 68 -0.81 -10.43 -26.03
N ASP A 69 0.05 -10.91 -25.11
CA ASP A 69 0.27 -12.36 -24.97
C ASP A 69 -0.05 -12.96 -23.58
N LEU A 70 -0.78 -12.25 -22.72
CA LEU A 70 -1.06 -12.70 -21.34
C LEU A 70 -2.48 -13.21 -21.07
N ASP A 71 -3.39 -13.21 -22.05
CA ASP A 71 -4.83 -13.26 -21.76
C ASP A 71 -5.52 -14.64 -21.87
N ASN A 72 -4.83 -15.70 -22.32
CA ASN A 72 -5.51 -16.97 -22.69
C ASN A 72 -5.28 -18.17 -21.74
N THR A 73 -4.89 -17.97 -20.48
CA THR A 73 -4.72 -19.11 -19.54
C THR A 73 -5.81 -19.17 -18.47
N PRO A 74 -6.38 -20.36 -18.16
CA PRO A 74 -7.40 -20.56 -17.13
C PRO A 74 -6.91 -20.24 -15.69
N HIS A 75 -5.65 -19.85 -15.51
CA HIS A 75 -5.13 -19.31 -14.26
C HIS A 75 -5.41 -17.80 -14.08
N SER A 76 -5.94 -17.11 -15.10
CA SER A 76 -6.30 -15.68 -15.00
C SER A 76 -7.57 -15.45 -14.17
N THR A 77 -8.58 -16.32 -14.29
CA THR A 77 -9.87 -16.17 -13.60
C THR A 77 -9.74 -16.38 -12.09
N THR A 78 -9.05 -17.44 -11.65
CA THR A 78 -8.81 -17.67 -10.21
C THR A 78 -7.97 -16.57 -9.57
N ARG A 79 -7.00 -15.99 -10.29
CA ARG A 79 -6.22 -14.84 -9.79
C ARG A 79 -7.09 -13.60 -9.70
N LEU A 80 -7.87 -13.29 -10.73
CA LEU A 80 -8.77 -12.16 -10.70
C LEU A 80 -9.75 -12.27 -9.53
N TRP A 81 -10.29 -13.47 -9.28
CA TRP A 81 -11.16 -13.74 -8.15
C TRP A 81 -10.51 -13.40 -6.79
N TRP A 82 -9.31 -13.93 -6.51
CA TRP A 82 -8.60 -13.66 -5.25
C TRP A 82 -8.24 -12.18 -5.10
N HIS A 83 -7.85 -11.53 -6.19
CA HIS A 83 -7.55 -10.10 -6.20
C HIS A 83 -8.78 -9.26 -5.86
N THR A 84 -9.93 -9.57 -6.47
CA THR A 84 -11.20 -8.88 -6.24
C THR A 84 -11.74 -9.13 -4.84
N LEU A 85 -11.70 -10.38 -4.38
CA LEU A 85 -12.05 -10.73 -3.00
C LEU A 85 -11.18 -9.94 -2.01
N ALA A 86 -9.85 -9.98 -2.16
CA ALA A 86 -8.94 -9.28 -1.27
C ALA A 86 -9.17 -7.77 -1.29
N GLY A 87 -9.34 -7.16 -2.47
CA GLY A 87 -9.65 -5.73 -2.61
C GLY A 87 -10.98 -5.34 -1.94
N SER A 88 -12.00 -6.19 -2.06
CA SER A 88 -13.31 -5.95 -1.43
C SER A 88 -13.28 -6.03 0.11
N LEU A 89 -12.33 -6.79 0.68
CA LEU A 89 -12.17 -6.99 2.12
C LEU A 89 -11.35 -5.88 2.79
N ILE A 90 -10.36 -5.30 2.10
CA ILE A 90 -9.43 -4.31 2.69
C ILE A 90 -10.19 -3.13 3.29
N ASP A 91 -11.12 -2.57 2.53
CA ASP A 91 -11.87 -1.37 2.90
C ASP A 91 -12.70 -1.55 4.19
N PRO A 92 -13.60 -2.56 4.27
CA PRO A 92 -14.35 -2.82 5.50
C PRO A 92 -13.48 -3.23 6.69
N LEU A 93 -12.41 -4.01 6.45
CA LEU A 93 -11.46 -4.37 7.51
C LEU A 93 -10.79 -3.14 8.10
N CYS A 94 -10.40 -2.19 7.24
CA CYS A 94 -9.77 -0.96 7.68
C CYS A 94 -10.74 -0.04 8.43
N ASP A 95 -12.01 0.01 7.99
CA ASP A 95 -13.06 0.75 8.69
C ASP A 95 -13.28 0.19 10.11
N ILE A 96 -13.41 -1.13 10.26
CA ILE A 96 -13.60 -1.75 11.58
C ILE A 96 -12.37 -1.53 12.46
N GLN A 97 -11.16 -1.77 11.96
CA GLN A 97 -9.94 -1.57 12.75
C GLN A 97 -9.75 -0.13 13.19
N THR A 98 -10.10 0.84 12.33
CA THR A 98 -10.07 2.26 12.70
C THR A 98 -11.06 2.53 13.84
N MET A 99 -12.28 2.01 13.75
CA MET A 99 -13.30 2.20 14.79
C MET A 99 -12.94 1.51 16.11
N THR A 100 -12.44 0.26 16.08
CA THR A 100 -12.00 -0.45 17.29
C THR A 100 -10.74 0.20 17.88
N GLY A 101 -9.84 0.72 17.04
CA GLY A 101 -8.68 1.50 17.45
C GLY A 101 -9.05 2.80 18.16
N VAL A 102 -10.03 3.55 17.63
CA VAL A 102 -10.59 4.72 18.33
C VAL A 102 -11.20 4.29 19.66
N GLY A 103 -12.02 3.23 19.66
CA GLY A 103 -12.68 2.72 20.84
C GLY A 103 -11.72 2.39 21.98
N ILE A 104 -10.65 1.62 21.70
CA ILE A 104 -9.69 1.20 22.72
C ILE A 104 -8.88 2.37 23.28
N VAL A 105 -8.50 3.35 22.45
CA VAL A 105 -7.79 4.55 22.91
C VAL A 105 -8.71 5.46 23.73
N VAL A 106 -9.96 5.65 23.32
CA VAL A 106 -10.95 6.40 24.12
C VAL A 106 -11.17 5.73 25.47
N ALA A 107 -11.34 4.41 25.50
CA ALA A 107 -11.48 3.65 26.74
C ALA A 107 -10.27 3.86 27.66
N GLY A 108 -9.05 3.69 27.14
CA GLY A 108 -7.81 3.91 27.89
C GLY A 108 -7.63 5.34 28.38
N LEU A 109 -7.90 6.35 27.55
CA LEU A 109 -7.77 7.76 27.93
C LEU A 109 -8.83 8.17 28.96
N SER A 110 -10.06 7.67 28.85
CA SER A 110 -11.16 7.98 29.79
C SER A 110 -10.90 7.45 31.20
N GLN A 111 -10.13 6.37 31.32
CA GLN A 111 -9.80 5.72 32.57
C GLN A 111 -8.32 5.88 32.94
N TYR A 112 -7.59 6.79 32.30
CA TYR A 112 -6.13 6.88 32.39
C TYR A 112 -5.62 6.90 33.83
N SER A 113 -6.27 7.67 34.71
CA SER A 113 -5.88 7.81 36.12
C SER A 113 -6.18 6.58 37.00
N SER A 114 -7.12 5.73 36.59
CA SER A 114 -7.54 4.53 37.33
C SER A 114 -6.98 3.23 36.75
N THR A 115 -6.59 3.23 35.47
CA THR A 115 -5.96 2.09 34.79
C THR A 115 -4.54 1.84 35.27
N THR A 116 -4.13 0.58 35.27
CA THR A 116 -2.76 0.17 35.59
C THR A 116 -1.80 0.51 34.45
N ALA A 117 -0.50 0.57 34.74
CA ALA A 117 0.54 0.73 33.71
C ALA A 117 0.49 -0.41 32.68
N TYR A 118 0.11 -1.62 33.11
CA TYR A 118 -0.13 -2.77 32.26
C TYR A 118 -1.25 -2.51 31.23
N ASP A 119 -2.43 -2.06 31.69
CA ASP A 119 -3.56 -1.77 30.81
C ASP A 119 -3.20 -0.67 29.80
N ARG A 120 -2.49 0.38 30.24
CA ARG A 120 -2.04 1.48 29.35
C ARG A 120 -1.10 0.99 28.25
N ALA A 121 -0.18 0.08 28.58
CA ALA A 121 0.73 -0.53 27.61
C ALA A 121 -0.05 -1.40 26.59
N LEU A 122 -1.05 -2.15 27.03
CA LEU A 122 -1.92 -2.90 26.14
C LEU A 122 -2.71 -1.98 25.20
N VAL A 123 -3.33 -0.91 25.70
CA VAL A 123 -4.03 0.08 24.87
C VAL A 123 -3.11 0.64 23.79
N TYR A 124 -1.87 0.98 24.15
CA TYR A 124 -0.85 1.45 23.21
C TYR A 124 -0.57 0.40 22.13
N ASN A 125 -0.29 -0.84 22.51
CA ASN A 125 0.05 -1.91 21.57
C ASN A 125 -1.14 -2.29 20.67
N TYR A 126 -2.36 -2.38 21.21
CA TYR A 126 -3.57 -2.63 20.41
C TYR A 126 -3.81 -1.52 19.40
N TRP A 127 -3.64 -0.26 19.79
CA TRP A 127 -3.79 0.84 18.86
C TRP A 127 -2.72 0.82 17.77
N ASN A 128 -1.46 0.50 18.11
CA ASN A 128 -0.42 0.33 17.10
C ASN A 128 -0.77 -0.76 16.10
N ILE A 129 -1.36 -1.88 16.51
CA ILE A 129 -1.85 -2.91 15.58
C ILE A 129 -2.84 -2.30 14.57
N THR A 130 -3.69 -1.36 14.97
CA THR A 130 -4.64 -0.70 14.05
C THR A 130 -3.98 0.25 13.06
N LEU A 131 -2.76 0.73 13.29
CA LEU A 131 -2.02 1.56 12.32
C LEU A 131 -1.81 0.84 10.99
N LEU A 132 -1.77 -0.51 10.98
CA LEU A 132 -1.69 -1.31 9.77
C LEU A 132 -2.86 -1.04 8.82
N SER A 133 -4.09 -0.97 9.35
CA SER A 133 -5.24 -0.60 8.53
C SER A 133 -5.16 0.82 8.02
N ILE A 134 -4.66 1.75 8.85
CA ILE A 134 -4.53 3.15 8.45
C ILE A 134 -3.54 3.26 7.29
N TRP A 135 -2.36 2.64 7.40
CA TRP A 135 -1.39 2.61 6.30
C TRP A 135 -1.92 1.92 5.05
N THR A 136 -2.62 0.79 5.21
CA THR A 136 -3.21 0.05 4.08
C THR A 136 -4.25 0.93 3.37
N SER A 137 -5.16 1.57 4.12
CA SER A 137 -6.19 2.46 3.58
C SER A 137 -5.62 3.69 2.85
N ILE A 138 -4.46 4.19 3.29
CA ILE A 138 -3.76 5.29 2.63
C ILE A 138 -3.08 4.80 1.35
N SER A 139 -2.43 3.63 1.40
CA SER A 139 -1.69 3.06 0.28
C SER A 139 -2.57 2.65 -0.90
N ASP A 140 -3.82 2.22 -0.63
CA ASP A 140 -4.77 1.76 -1.66
C ASP A 140 -5.49 2.91 -2.39
N GLY A 141 -5.07 4.15 -2.14
CA GLY A 141 -5.37 5.27 -3.01
C GLY A 141 -6.63 6.04 -2.62
N PHE A 142 -6.58 6.70 -1.46
CA PHE A 142 -7.39 7.90 -1.20
C PHE A 142 -7.30 8.93 -2.35
N GLU A 143 -6.18 8.96 -3.09
CA GLU A 143 -5.90 9.88 -4.19
C GLU A 143 -6.74 9.58 -5.45
N THR A 144 -6.96 8.31 -5.83
CA THR A 144 -7.59 7.98 -7.11
C THR A 144 -9.11 8.17 -7.12
N VAL A 145 -9.77 7.94 -5.98
CA VAL A 145 -11.24 8.03 -5.86
C VAL A 145 -11.70 9.47 -5.71
N ALA A 146 -11.00 10.29 -4.91
CA ALA A 146 -11.36 11.70 -4.73
C ALA A 146 -11.18 12.51 -6.03
N GLU A 147 -10.11 12.24 -6.79
CA GLU A 147 -9.86 12.92 -8.08
C GLU A 147 -10.84 12.45 -9.17
N LYS A 148 -11.17 11.15 -9.23
CA LYS A 148 -12.19 10.62 -10.16
C LYS A 148 -13.57 11.17 -9.83
N SER A 149 -14.05 11.06 -8.58
CA SER A 149 -15.38 11.56 -8.19
C SER A 149 -15.51 13.08 -8.29
N PHE A 150 -14.42 13.85 -8.12
CA PHE A 150 -14.48 15.30 -8.36
C PHE A 150 -14.61 15.64 -9.85
N ARG A 151 -14.05 14.81 -10.75
CA ARG A 151 -14.12 15.01 -12.21
C ARG A 151 -15.41 14.48 -12.84
N THR A 152 -15.98 13.39 -12.32
CA THR A 152 -17.22 12.79 -12.81
C THR A 152 -18.34 13.14 -11.84
N ALA A 153 -19.00 14.29 -12.02
CA ALA A 153 -20.04 14.74 -11.10
C ALA A 153 -21.40 14.04 -11.37
N SER A 154 -21.51 12.73 -11.10
CA SER A 154 -22.81 12.04 -11.05
C SER A 154 -23.36 12.03 -9.60
N ALA A 155 -24.66 11.77 -9.42
CA ALA A 155 -25.25 11.68 -8.07
C ALA A 155 -24.69 10.50 -7.25
N HIS A 156 -24.27 9.42 -7.92
CA HIS A 156 -23.62 8.25 -7.32
C HIS A 156 -22.22 8.62 -6.76
N ASP A 157 -21.51 9.53 -7.41
CA ASP A 157 -20.20 10.04 -6.97
C ASP A 157 -20.27 10.85 -5.65
N ARG A 158 -21.44 11.45 -5.34
CA ARG A 158 -21.59 12.27 -4.14
C ARG A 158 -21.54 11.45 -2.85
N TRP A 159 -22.11 10.24 -2.87
CA TRP A 159 -22.06 9.34 -1.71
C TRP A 159 -20.66 8.76 -1.50
N GLY A 160 -19.95 8.41 -2.58
CA GLY A 160 -18.55 8.00 -2.53
C GLY A 160 -17.66 9.05 -1.89
N PHE A 161 -17.86 10.33 -2.24
CA PHE A 161 -17.16 11.44 -1.60
C PHE A 161 -17.46 11.54 -0.10
N VAL A 162 -18.73 11.51 0.31
CA VAL A 162 -19.11 11.58 1.74
C VAL A 162 -18.50 10.43 2.53
N ARG A 163 -18.62 9.19 2.03
CA ARG A 163 -18.01 8.01 2.67
C ARG A 163 -16.50 8.20 2.86
N THR A 164 -15.81 8.66 1.81
CA THR A 164 -14.36 8.90 1.86
C THR A 164 -14.01 9.96 2.91
N GLN A 165 -14.77 11.05 2.98
CA GLN A 165 -14.55 12.11 3.99
C GLN A 165 -14.80 11.63 5.41
N VAL A 166 -15.85 10.84 5.64
CA VAL A 166 -16.13 10.23 6.94
C VAL A 166 -14.98 9.30 7.36
N ARG A 167 -14.51 8.43 6.46
CA ARG A 167 -13.38 7.54 6.73
C ARG A 167 -12.12 8.33 7.08
N ARG A 168 -11.74 9.32 6.26
CA ARG A 168 -10.57 10.18 6.54
C ARG A 168 -10.69 10.89 7.88
N SER A 169 -11.88 11.39 8.21
CA SER A 169 -12.14 12.04 9.49
C SER A 169 -11.99 11.07 10.67
N ALA A 170 -12.50 9.84 10.54
CA ALA A 170 -12.33 8.79 11.56
C ALA A 170 -10.85 8.41 11.74
N ILE A 171 -10.10 8.27 10.65
CA ILE A 171 -8.66 8.02 10.68
C ILE A 171 -7.93 9.18 11.38
N LEU A 172 -8.24 10.43 11.03
CA LEU A 172 -7.65 11.60 11.68
C LEU A 172 -7.92 11.62 13.18
N VAL A 173 -9.15 11.33 13.60
CA VAL A 173 -9.51 11.22 15.03
C VAL A 173 -8.70 10.12 15.70
N SER A 174 -8.59 8.94 15.08
CA SER A 174 -7.77 7.83 15.58
C SER A 174 -6.30 8.24 15.76
N LEU A 175 -5.72 8.89 14.74
CA LEU A 175 -4.33 9.36 14.75
C LEU A 175 -4.08 10.38 15.85
N VAL A 176 -4.97 11.37 16.01
CA VAL A 176 -4.84 12.40 17.06
C VAL A 176 -4.94 11.78 18.45
N LEU A 177 -5.93 10.92 18.69
CA LEU A 177 -6.10 10.25 19.98
C LEU A 177 -4.93 9.33 20.31
N GLY A 178 -4.49 8.53 19.34
CA GLY A 178 -3.33 7.66 19.48
C GLY A 178 -2.05 8.44 19.74
N LEU A 179 -1.82 9.56 19.04
CA LEU A 179 -0.70 10.45 19.29
C LEU A 179 -0.72 11.02 20.71
N ILE A 180 -1.88 11.48 21.20
CA ILE A 180 -2.04 11.95 22.59
C ILE A 180 -1.69 10.83 23.57
N ASN A 181 -2.20 9.62 23.35
CA ASN A 181 -1.92 8.46 24.19
C ASN A 181 -0.43 8.10 24.20
N ASN A 182 0.21 8.08 23.03
CA ASN A 182 1.64 7.80 22.85
C ASN A 182 2.51 8.82 23.59
N ILE A 183 2.20 10.12 23.44
CA ILE A 183 2.92 11.20 24.13
C ILE A 183 2.75 11.06 25.64
N ARG A 184 1.53 10.83 26.13
CA ARG A 184 1.27 10.66 27.56
C ARG A 184 2.05 9.48 28.13
N LEU A 185 1.97 8.30 27.50
CA LEU A 185 2.69 7.11 27.93
C LEU A 185 4.21 7.33 27.94
N THR A 186 4.74 8.04 26.93
CA THR A 186 6.18 8.32 26.84
C THR A 186 6.66 9.28 27.93
N LEU A 187 5.83 10.27 28.28
CA LEU A 187 6.12 11.25 29.32
C LEU A 187 5.82 10.74 30.74
N ASP A 188 5.05 9.68 30.86
CA ASP A 188 4.75 9.05 32.14
C ASP A 188 6.03 8.44 32.73
N ASP A 189 6.41 8.87 33.94
CA ASP A 189 7.55 8.35 34.69
C ASP A 189 7.08 7.74 36.01
N SER A 190 5.79 7.36 36.09
CA SER A 190 5.16 6.81 37.29
C SER A 190 5.46 5.34 37.56
N TRP A 191 6.34 4.69 36.78
CA TRP A 191 6.64 3.28 37.02
C TRP A 191 7.40 3.09 38.33
N ASP A 192 6.94 2.10 39.09
CA ASP A 192 7.45 1.74 40.41
C ASP A 192 7.24 0.24 40.65
N SER A 193 8.32 -0.50 40.89
CA SER A 193 8.31 -1.95 41.12
C SER A 193 7.56 -2.40 42.37
N GLU A 194 7.44 -1.52 43.36
CA GLU A 194 6.84 -1.85 44.66
C GLU A 194 5.36 -1.50 44.73
N THR A 195 4.90 -0.56 43.90
CA THR A 195 3.52 -0.08 43.91
C THR A 195 2.65 -0.87 42.93
N SER A 196 1.61 -1.53 43.48
CA SER A 196 0.59 -2.24 42.70
C SER A 196 0.01 -1.36 41.59
N GLY A 197 0.02 -1.88 40.36
CA GLY A 197 -0.55 -1.21 39.18
C GLY A 197 0.37 -0.18 38.52
N LEU A 198 1.55 0.10 39.09
CA LEU A 198 2.55 0.99 38.48
C LEU A 198 3.70 0.24 37.80
N CYS A 199 3.83 -1.07 38.02
CA CYS A 199 4.75 -1.92 37.27
C CYS A 199 4.04 -3.05 36.54
N PHE A 200 4.73 -3.57 35.53
CA PHE A 200 4.40 -4.81 34.83
C PHE A 200 5.69 -5.35 34.18
N ARG A 201 5.69 -6.62 33.79
CA ARG A 201 6.80 -7.25 33.05
C ARG A 201 6.66 -6.98 31.56
N TYR A 202 7.72 -6.56 30.90
CA TYR A 202 7.70 -6.20 29.48
C TYR A 202 8.94 -6.74 28.78
N ASN A 203 8.78 -7.32 27.59
CA ASN A 203 9.85 -7.95 26.81
C ASN A 203 10.33 -7.07 25.66
N ASP A 204 10.50 -5.77 25.90
CA ASP A 204 11.08 -4.87 24.90
C ASP A 204 12.37 -4.25 25.44
N TYR A 205 13.41 -4.41 24.65
CA TYR A 205 14.72 -3.82 24.92
C TYR A 205 14.92 -2.49 24.19
N SER A 206 13.88 -1.97 23.52
CA SER A 206 13.94 -0.70 22.83
C SER A 206 14.25 0.44 23.82
N SER A 207 15.08 1.36 23.36
CA SER A 207 15.41 2.53 24.17
C SER A 207 14.19 3.43 24.32
N ARG A 208 14.03 4.13 25.46
CA ARG A 208 12.99 5.17 25.59
C ARG A 208 13.06 6.20 24.46
N ASN A 209 14.26 6.46 23.94
CA ASN A 209 14.49 7.42 22.86
C ASN A 209 13.96 6.94 21.50
N SER A 210 13.85 5.64 21.25
CA SER A 210 13.27 5.15 19.99
C SER A 210 11.77 5.41 19.89
N GLN A 211 11.06 5.62 21.01
CA GLN A 211 9.64 5.99 20.98
C GLN A 211 9.41 7.36 20.33
N TRP A 212 10.35 8.31 20.49
CA TRP A 212 10.24 9.63 19.85
C TRP A 212 10.31 9.55 18.32
N PHE A 213 11.00 8.56 17.77
CA PHE A 213 11.01 8.34 16.32
C PHE A 213 9.61 7.95 15.81
N TRP A 214 8.92 7.04 16.51
CA TRP A 214 7.55 6.64 16.19
C TRP A 214 6.56 7.80 16.35
N ILE A 215 6.68 8.58 17.43
CA ILE A 215 5.87 9.79 17.65
C ILE A 215 6.09 10.80 16.52
N ALA A 216 7.33 11.02 16.08
CA ALA A 216 7.61 11.93 14.97
C ALA A 216 6.98 11.44 13.66
N GLY A 217 7.04 10.13 13.36
CA GLY A 217 6.34 9.53 12.23
C GLY A 217 4.82 9.73 12.31
N LEU A 218 4.22 9.51 13.47
CA LEU A 218 2.79 9.73 13.71
C LEU A 218 2.38 11.19 13.56
N CYS A 219 3.22 12.13 13.99
CA CYS A 219 3.00 13.57 13.75
C CYS A 219 2.94 13.88 12.24
N LEU A 220 3.86 13.31 11.45
CA LEU A 220 3.86 13.49 9.99
C LEU A 220 2.60 12.90 9.36
N LEU A 221 2.20 11.70 9.77
CA LEU A 221 1.01 11.01 9.25
C LEU A 221 -0.28 11.77 9.60
N THR A 222 -0.36 12.27 10.82
CA THR A 222 -1.47 13.10 11.31
C THR A 222 -1.55 14.40 10.51
N ALA A 223 -0.41 15.09 10.33
CA ALA A 223 -0.33 16.33 9.58
C ALA A 223 -0.72 16.13 8.11
N ARG A 224 -0.24 15.07 7.46
CA ARG A 224 -0.64 14.67 6.10
C ARG A 224 -2.16 14.52 6.02
N THR A 225 -2.73 13.67 6.88
CA THR A 225 -4.17 13.37 6.86
C THR A 225 -5.01 14.62 7.10
N ALA A 226 -4.57 15.50 8.01
CA ALA A 226 -5.22 16.78 8.25
C ALA A 226 -5.17 17.70 7.01
N VAL A 227 -4.03 17.78 6.33
CA VAL A 227 -3.88 18.56 5.09
C VAL A 227 -4.78 18.02 3.98
N GLU A 228 -4.89 16.69 3.82
CA GLU A 228 -5.75 16.06 2.81
C GLU A 228 -7.25 16.34 3.04
N ILE A 229 -7.67 16.45 4.29
CA ILE A 229 -9.05 16.77 4.66
C ILE A 229 -9.33 18.27 4.47
N LEU A 230 -8.45 19.13 5.00
CA LEU A 230 -8.66 20.58 5.02
C LEU A 230 -8.42 21.23 3.65
N PHE A 231 -7.47 20.68 2.88
CA PHE A 231 -7.02 21.26 1.63
C PHE A 231 -6.94 20.19 0.53
N PRO A 232 -8.07 19.76 -0.05
CA PRO A 232 -8.07 18.79 -1.14
C PRO A 232 -7.21 19.19 -2.35
N LYS A 233 -6.94 20.49 -2.55
CA LYS A 233 -6.03 20.96 -3.61
C LYS A 233 -4.56 20.78 -3.27
N ALA A 234 -4.22 20.65 -1.99
CA ALA A 234 -2.86 20.41 -1.53
C ALA A 234 -2.39 18.99 -1.89
N THR A 235 -3.29 18.04 -2.12
CA THR A 235 -2.94 16.70 -2.63
C THR A 235 -2.17 16.80 -3.95
N LEU A 236 -2.58 17.70 -4.86
CA LEU A 236 -1.85 17.96 -6.10
C LEU A 236 -0.42 18.51 -5.88
N ALA A 237 -0.15 19.10 -4.72
CA ALA A 237 1.21 19.49 -4.36
C ALA A 237 2.00 18.29 -3.81
N LEU A 238 1.37 17.41 -3.04
CA LEU A 238 1.96 16.16 -2.57
C LEU A 238 2.29 15.22 -3.74
N ASP A 239 1.41 15.11 -4.74
CA ASP A 239 1.64 14.35 -5.97
C ASP A 239 2.87 14.87 -6.73
N ARG A 240 3.03 16.20 -6.77
CA ARG A 240 4.21 16.83 -7.38
C ARG A 240 5.49 16.54 -6.61
N VAL A 241 5.41 16.40 -5.29
CA VAL A 241 6.56 16.01 -4.45
C VAL A 241 6.94 14.56 -4.71
N ASP A 242 5.99 13.62 -4.81
CA ASP A 242 6.29 12.22 -5.16
C ASP A 242 6.82 12.10 -6.60
N GLU A 243 6.23 12.83 -7.55
CA GLU A 243 6.74 12.85 -8.93
C GLU A 243 8.17 13.38 -8.98
N TRP A 244 8.48 14.43 -8.22
CA TRP A 244 9.85 14.95 -8.09
C TRP A 244 10.79 13.91 -7.44
N ALA A 245 10.35 13.24 -6.38
CA ALA A 245 11.13 12.21 -5.69
C ALA A 245 11.43 11.00 -6.59
N SER A 246 10.46 10.58 -7.41
CA SER A 246 10.66 9.51 -8.40
C SER A 246 11.60 9.94 -9.52
N ARG A 247 11.54 11.22 -9.94
CA ARG A 247 12.47 11.79 -10.92
C ARG A 247 13.89 11.86 -10.39
N SER A 248 14.09 12.27 -9.14
CA SER A 248 15.41 12.32 -8.53
C SER A 248 16.01 10.93 -8.32
N GLU A 249 15.20 9.94 -7.95
CA GLU A 249 15.63 8.53 -7.86
C GLU A 249 16.13 8.01 -9.22
N ARG A 250 15.32 8.17 -10.28
CA ARG A 250 15.73 7.78 -11.64
C ARG A 250 17.02 8.49 -12.07
N TRP A 251 17.21 9.75 -11.69
CA TRP A 251 18.42 10.49 -11.97
C TRP A 251 19.63 9.90 -11.22
N LEU A 252 19.50 9.58 -9.93
CA LEU A 252 20.56 8.96 -9.13
C LEU A 252 20.96 7.58 -9.67
N ILE A 253 19.99 6.75 -10.06
CA ILE A 253 20.24 5.44 -10.67
C ILE A 253 21.03 5.59 -11.98
N ARG A 254 20.63 6.52 -12.86
CA ARG A 254 21.36 6.80 -14.11
C ARG A 254 22.80 7.24 -13.85
N ARG A 255 23.01 8.11 -12.86
CA ARG A 255 24.37 8.56 -12.46
C ARG A 255 25.22 7.40 -11.94
N THR A 256 24.64 6.53 -11.14
CA THR A 256 25.33 5.34 -10.63
C THR A 256 25.69 4.37 -11.76
N ARG A 257 24.79 4.15 -12.71
CA ARG A 257 25.04 3.30 -13.89
C ARG A 257 26.11 3.90 -14.81
N GLN A 258 26.11 5.22 -15.00
CA GLN A 258 27.16 5.92 -15.74
C GLN A 258 28.53 5.76 -15.06
N ALA A 259 28.61 6.01 -13.74
CA ALA A 259 29.85 5.85 -12.98
C ALA A 259 30.38 4.40 -13.03
N TRP A 260 29.49 3.41 -12.94
CA TRP A 260 29.85 2.00 -13.10
C TRP A 260 30.34 1.68 -14.52
N GLY A 261 29.66 2.23 -15.54
CA GLY A 261 30.09 2.13 -16.94
C GLY A 261 31.52 2.63 -17.13
N ASP A 262 31.83 3.81 -16.58
CA ASP A 262 33.17 4.41 -16.65
C ASP A 262 34.22 3.55 -15.94
N VAL A 263 33.90 2.94 -14.79
CA VAL A 263 34.80 2.00 -14.08
C VAL A 263 35.04 0.75 -14.92
N SER A 264 33.98 0.16 -15.47
CA SER A 264 34.04 -1.10 -16.22
C SER A 264 34.72 -0.97 -17.58
N ALA A 265 34.68 0.23 -18.17
CA ALA A 265 35.29 0.52 -19.46
C ALA A 265 36.80 0.77 -19.38
N VAL A 266 37.39 0.94 -18.19
CA VAL A 266 38.85 1.04 -18.03
C VAL A 266 39.45 -0.33 -18.34
N PRO A 267 40.14 -0.51 -19.50
CA PRO A 267 40.71 -1.80 -19.82
C PRO A 267 41.77 -2.14 -18.77
N MET A 268 41.64 -3.31 -18.15
CA MET A 268 42.72 -3.92 -17.36
C MET A 268 43.83 -4.33 -18.35
N SER A 269 44.59 -3.34 -18.83
CA SER A 269 45.78 -3.55 -19.63
C SER A 269 46.84 -4.20 -18.75
N VAL A 270 46.98 -5.52 -18.87
CA VAL A 270 47.97 -6.34 -18.15
C VAL A 270 49.37 -6.20 -18.77
N SER A 271 49.54 -5.50 -19.90
CA SER A 271 50.85 -5.29 -20.51
C SER A 271 51.59 -4.14 -19.84
N GLY A 272 52.67 -4.48 -19.13
CA GLY A 272 53.40 -3.62 -18.21
C GLY A 272 53.91 -2.29 -18.79
N VAL A 273 54.26 -1.40 -17.85
CA VAL A 273 55.02 -0.14 -17.96
C VAL A 273 54.25 1.16 -17.59
N GLN A 274 52.99 1.11 -17.15
CA GLN A 274 52.31 2.29 -16.55
C GLN A 274 51.86 2.03 -15.10
N LYS A 275 52.84 1.87 -14.19
CA LYS A 275 52.67 1.11 -12.93
C LYS A 275 52.04 1.83 -11.72
N ASN A 276 51.91 3.16 -11.70
CA ASN A 276 51.48 3.86 -10.46
C ASN A 276 50.20 4.72 -10.59
N GLY A 277 49.81 5.16 -11.79
CA GLY A 277 48.61 6.02 -11.95
C GLY A 277 47.29 5.26 -12.03
N GLY A 278 47.30 4.08 -12.68
CA GLY A 278 46.08 3.32 -12.97
C GLY A 278 45.39 2.78 -11.70
N PHE A 279 46.16 2.31 -10.72
CA PHE A 279 45.60 1.76 -9.48
C PHE A 279 44.83 2.81 -8.67
N VAL A 280 45.39 4.03 -8.54
CA VAL A 280 44.75 5.13 -7.81
C VAL A 280 43.44 5.54 -8.50
N GLN A 281 43.46 5.63 -9.84
CA GLN A 281 42.27 5.98 -10.62
C GLN A 281 41.18 4.90 -10.51
N SER A 282 41.53 3.62 -10.62
CA SER A 282 40.57 2.52 -10.45
C SER A 282 39.98 2.48 -9.03
N CYS A 283 40.82 2.69 -8.00
CA CYS A 283 40.36 2.75 -6.61
C CYS A 283 39.42 3.93 -6.37
N LEU A 284 39.75 5.12 -6.88
CA LEU A 284 38.91 6.31 -6.77
C LEU A 284 37.55 6.12 -7.48
N SER A 285 37.56 5.59 -8.71
CA SER A 285 36.31 5.33 -9.45
C SER A 285 35.44 4.27 -8.75
N PHE A 286 36.04 3.25 -8.14
CA PHE A 286 35.32 2.28 -7.33
C PHE A 286 34.69 2.92 -6.10
N LEU A 287 35.44 3.71 -5.33
CA LEU A 287 34.93 4.43 -4.15
C LEU A 287 33.81 5.40 -4.51
N LEU A 288 33.93 6.12 -5.63
CA LEU A 288 32.88 7.00 -6.13
C LEU A 288 31.61 6.21 -6.47
N THR A 289 31.74 5.06 -7.12
CA THR A 289 30.59 4.23 -7.49
C THR A 289 29.91 3.63 -6.25
N LEU A 290 30.70 3.18 -5.27
CA LEU A 290 30.18 2.75 -3.98
C LEU A 290 29.45 3.90 -3.27
N GLY A 291 30.02 5.10 -3.28
CA GLY A 291 29.37 6.30 -2.74
C GLY A 291 28.02 6.60 -3.40
N TRP A 292 27.96 6.55 -4.74
CA TRP A 292 26.69 6.71 -5.47
C TRP A 292 25.68 5.62 -5.16
N ALA A 293 26.11 4.36 -5.07
CA ALA A 293 25.24 3.25 -4.70
C ALA A 293 24.65 3.43 -3.30
N ILE A 294 25.46 3.85 -2.32
CA ILE A 294 24.99 4.17 -0.97
C ILE A 294 23.98 5.32 -1.00
N CYS A 295 24.24 6.38 -1.77
CA CYS A 295 23.30 7.49 -1.94
C CYS A 295 21.96 7.04 -2.55
N VAL A 296 21.99 6.16 -3.55
CA VAL A 296 20.78 5.57 -4.15
C VAL A 296 20.00 4.76 -3.11
N ILE A 297 20.68 3.87 -2.38
CA ILE A 297 20.05 3.03 -1.35
C ILE A 297 19.43 3.91 -0.26
N PHE A 298 20.18 4.89 0.24
CA PHE A 298 19.69 5.82 1.26
C PHE A 298 18.48 6.62 0.77
N TRP A 299 18.54 7.17 -0.45
CA TRP A 299 17.43 7.90 -1.03
C TRP A 299 16.19 7.02 -1.22
N TRP A 300 16.39 5.79 -1.69
CA TRP A 300 15.33 4.81 -1.84
C TRP A 300 14.68 4.46 -0.50
N LEU A 301 15.47 4.18 0.54
CA LEU A 301 14.97 3.93 1.90
C LEU A 301 14.22 5.14 2.46
N LEU A 302 14.75 6.35 2.28
CA LEU A 302 14.08 7.59 2.67
C LEU A 302 12.73 7.74 1.97
N ARG A 303 12.64 7.40 0.68
CA ARG A 303 11.38 7.41 -0.07
C ARG A 303 10.39 6.39 0.48
N GLN A 304 10.81 5.16 0.77
CA GLN A 304 9.92 4.16 1.39
C GLN A 304 9.43 4.61 2.77
N PHE A 305 10.32 5.21 3.56
CA PHE A 305 9.96 5.80 4.84
C PHE A 305 8.93 6.93 4.69
N LEU A 306 9.19 7.88 3.78
CA LEU A 306 8.26 8.98 3.50
C LEU A 306 6.92 8.46 2.95
N ALA A 307 6.92 7.45 2.08
CA ALA A 307 5.70 6.85 1.56
C ALA A 307 4.82 6.26 2.68
N THR A 308 5.46 5.66 3.68
CA THR A 308 4.77 5.08 4.84
C THR A 308 4.19 6.16 5.77
N TRP A 309 4.95 7.23 6.04
CA TRP A 309 4.60 8.20 7.08
C TRP A 309 4.02 9.52 6.60
N ALA A 310 4.30 9.94 5.38
CA ALA A 310 4.10 11.32 4.95
C ALA A 310 3.56 11.45 3.53
N VAL A 311 4.31 11.06 2.50
CA VAL A 311 3.99 11.37 1.10
C VAL A 311 4.54 10.29 0.18
N GLY A 312 3.73 9.93 -0.82
CA GLY A 312 4.14 9.17 -1.99
C GLY A 312 3.69 7.71 -1.97
N VAL A 313 3.91 7.06 -3.11
CA VAL A 313 3.58 5.64 -3.31
C VAL A 313 4.84 4.82 -3.07
N GLY A 314 4.81 3.99 -2.04
CA GLY A 314 5.89 3.05 -1.73
C GLY A 314 5.95 1.92 -2.75
N THR A 315 7.00 1.10 -2.68
CA THR A 315 7.03 -0.14 -3.46
C THR A 315 6.07 -1.13 -2.79
N PRO A 316 5.01 -1.62 -3.47
CA PRO A 316 3.96 -2.41 -2.82
C PRO A 316 4.50 -3.64 -2.07
N ALA A 317 5.49 -4.33 -2.65
CA ALA A 317 6.16 -5.47 -2.02
C ALA A 317 6.89 -5.08 -0.72
N VAL A 318 7.57 -3.93 -0.71
CA VAL A 318 8.27 -3.43 0.48
C VAL A 318 7.28 -3.00 1.54
N THR A 319 6.21 -2.31 1.14
CA THR A 319 5.12 -1.93 2.05
C THR A 319 4.47 -3.17 2.66
N ALA A 320 4.21 -4.21 1.88
CA ALA A 320 3.65 -5.47 2.38
C ALA A 320 4.58 -6.18 3.39
N VAL A 321 5.88 -6.23 3.10
CA VAL A 321 6.89 -6.77 4.03
C VAL A 321 6.99 -5.93 5.30
N ALA A 322 7.01 -4.60 5.17
CA ALA A 322 7.06 -3.69 6.31
C ALA A 322 5.82 -3.82 7.20
N ASN A 323 4.62 -3.88 6.60
CA ASN A 323 3.37 -4.11 7.32
C ASN A 323 3.37 -5.47 8.02
N SER A 324 3.88 -6.52 7.37
CA SER A 324 3.97 -7.85 7.98
C SER A 324 4.94 -7.88 9.17
N ALA A 325 6.11 -7.23 9.04
CA ALA A 325 7.09 -7.12 10.10
C ALA A 325 6.55 -6.28 11.27
N PHE A 326 5.87 -5.17 10.97
CA PHE A 326 5.24 -4.32 11.98
C PHE A 326 4.10 -5.05 12.71
N LEU A 327 3.29 -5.85 12.01
CA LEU A 327 2.30 -6.73 12.64
C LEU A 327 2.95 -7.72 13.58
N ALA A 328 3.96 -8.45 13.10
CA ALA A 328 4.65 -9.46 13.89
C ALA A 328 5.25 -8.86 15.17
N TRP A 329 5.88 -7.69 15.05
CA TRP A 329 6.42 -6.93 16.19
C TRP A 329 5.33 -6.59 17.21
N ASN A 330 4.25 -5.93 16.80
CA ASN A 330 3.21 -5.52 17.74
C ASN A 330 2.41 -6.70 18.32
N MET A 331 2.26 -7.79 17.54
CA MET A 331 1.69 -9.04 18.07
C MET A 331 2.56 -9.65 19.15
N GLU A 332 3.89 -9.68 18.94
CA GLU A 332 4.83 -10.12 19.95
C GLU A 332 4.74 -9.26 21.21
N ASP A 333 4.68 -7.92 21.07
CA ASP A 333 4.55 -7.00 22.21
C ASP A 333 3.26 -7.27 23.01
N VAL A 334 2.12 -7.41 22.34
CA VAL A 334 0.84 -7.73 23.01
C VAL A 334 0.88 -9.09 23.70
N ILE A 335 1.29 -10.14 22.98
CA ILE A 335 1.28 -11.52 23.48
C ILE A 335 2.26 -11.68 24.62
N SER A 336 3.48 -11.16 24.49
CA SER A 336 4.51 -11.23 25.53
C SER A 336 4.11 -10.42 26.76
N THR A 337 3.59 -9.20 26.59
CA THR A 337 3.06 -8.38 27.69
C THR A 337 2.00 -9.15 28.45
N LYS A 338 1.06 -9.80 27.77
CA LYS A 338 0.04 -10.60 28.46
C LYS A 338 0.64 -11.83 29.15
N ALA A 339 1.38 -12.66 28.42
CA ALA A 339 1.91 -13.92 28.91
C ALA A 339 2.82 -13.76 30.14
N LEU A 340 3.67 -12.72 30.14
CA LEU A 340 4.59 -12.46 31.25
C LEU A 340 3.90 -11.94 32.52
N ASN A 341 2.70 -11.35 32.38
CA ASN A 341 1.96 -10.76 33.50
C ASN A 341 0.79 -11.61 34.00
N ILE A 342 0.52 -12.79 33.41
CA ILE A 342 -0.45 -13.77 33.94
C ILE A 342 -0.30 -13.98 35.46
N PRO A 343 0.91 -14.18 36.03
CA PRO A 343 1.03 -14.40 37.48
C PRO A 343 0.82 -13.14 38.33
N LEU A 344 0.81 -11.94 37.73
CA LEU A 344 0.68 -10.65 38.42
C LEU A 344 -0.73 -10.05 38.30
N ALA A 345 -1.45 -10.37 37.22
CA ALA A 345 -2.79 -9.88 36.94
C ALA A 345 -3.85 -10.64 37.77
N ILE A 346 -4.41 -9.95 38.77
CA ILE A 346 -5.54 -10.44 39.56
C ILE A 346 -6.81 -10.26 38.72
N ASP A 347 -7.68 -11.28 38.75
CA ASP A 347 -8.99 -11.31 38.06
C ASP A 347 -8.95 -11.37 36.52
N SER A 348 -7.89 -11.94 35.94
CA SER A 348 -7.69 -12.11 34.49
C SER A 348 -8.67 -13.05 33.76
N GLY A 349 -9.89 -13.26 34.26
CA GLY A 349 -10.92 -13.89 33.43
C GLY A 349 -12.32 -14.09 34.01
N PRO A 350 -13.27 -13.19 33.74
CA PRO A 350 -14.65 -13.56 33.49
C PRO A 350 -14.83 -14.05 32.03
N PRO A 351 -15.94 -14.74 31.71
CA PRO A 351 -16.27 -15.13 30.33
C PRO A 351 -16.34 -13.90 29.40
N TRP A 352 -16.10 -14.12 28.11
CA TRP A 352 -16.08 -13.06 27.10
C TRP A 352 -17.29 -12.13 27.23
N GLY A 353 -17.04 -10.86 27.55
CA GLY A 353 -18.06 -9.82 27.60
C GLY A 353 -18.55 -9.47 26.20
N PHE A 354 -19.71 -8.82 26.11
CA PHE A 354 -20.28 -8.35 24.83
C PHE A 354 -19.27 -7.53 24.01
N GLY A 355 -18.53 -6.62 24.66
CA GLY A 355 -17.51 -5.80 24.01
C GLY A 355 -16.35 -6.60 23.40
N GLN A 356 -16.06 -7.79 23.92
CA GLN A 356 -15.02 -8.68 23.41
C GLN A 356 -15.53 -9.56 22.25
N VAL A 357 -16.81 -9.94 22.28
CA VAL A 357 -17.45 -10.77 21.24
C VAL A 357 -17.80 -9.94 20.01
N LEU A 358 -18.22 -8.69 20.19
CA LEU A 358 -18.74 -7.84 19.12
C LEU A 358 -17.75 -7.69 17.94
N PRO A 359 -16.46 -7.37 18.13
CA PRO A 359 -15.51 -7.26 17.03
C PRO A 359 -15.35 -8.56 16.23
N MET A 360 -15.42 -9.72 16.88
CA MET A 360 -15.36 -11.03 16.21
C MET A 360 -16.58 -11.28 15.34
N VAL A 361 -17.76 -10.88 15.80
CA VAL A 361 -19.00 -10.98 15.01
C VAL A 361 -18.97 -9.99 13.84
N LEU A 362 -18.43 -8.78 14.04
CA LEU A 362 -18.27 -7.81 12.96
C LEU A 362 -17.29 -8.30 11.88
N LEU A 363 -16.25 -9.05 12.25
CA LEU A 363 -15.35 -9.69 11.28
C LEU A 363 -16.11 -10.66 10.37
N LEU A 364 -17.09 -11.41 10.89
CA LEU A 364 -17.92 -12.29 10.07
C LEU A 364 -18.72 -11.51 9.02
N ALA A 365 -19.24 -10.33 9.38
CA ALA A 365 -19.96 -9.47 8.42
C ALA A 365 -19.06 -9.00 7.27
N VAL A 366 -17.77 -8.74 7.56
CA VAL A 366 -16.79 -8.40 6.52
C VAL A 366 -16.50 -9.58 5.61
N LEU A 367 -16.33 -10.77 6.18
CA LEU A 367 -16.12 -11.99 5.39
C LEU A 367 -17.31 -12.27 4.46
N LEU A 368 -18.54 -12.08 4.93
CA LEU A 368 -19.75 -12.21 4.10
C LEU A 368 -19.76 -11.18 2.96
N THR A 369 -19.41 -9.92 3.26
CA THR A 369 -19.31 -8.86 2.24
C THR A 369 -18.28 -9.21 1.16
N GLY A 370 -17.13 -9.77 1.55
CA GLY A 370 -16.13 -10.23 0.60
C GLY A 370 -16.61 -11.41 -0.25
N LEU A 371 -17.32 -12.36 0.35
CA LEU A 371 -17.91 -13.50 -0.38
C LEU A 371 -18.95 -13.04 -1.41
N ASP A 372 -19.76 -12.04 -1.07
CA ASP A 372 -20.73 -11.46 -2.00
C ASP A 372 -20.01 -10.78 -3.18
N ALA A 373 -18.98 -9.98 -2.92
CA ALA A 373 -18.18 -9.33 -3.97
C ALA A 373 -17.44 -10.34 -4.86
N ALA A 374 -16.91 -11.42 -4.28
CA ALA A 374 -16.27 -12.51 -5.01
C ALA A 374 -17.26 -13.22 -5.95
N ARG A 375 -18.49 -13.46 -5.47
CA ARG A 375 -19.55 -14.06 -6.28
C ARG A 375 -19.95 -13.14 -7.45
N GLU A 376 -20.03 -11.83 -7.23
CA GLU A 376 -20.32 -10.87 -8.30
C GLU A 376 -19.24 -10.89 -9.38
N ALA A 377 -17.96 -10.96 -8.98
CA ALA A 377 -16.84 -11.06 -9.92
C ALA A 377 -16.88 -12.34 -10.79
N ASP A 378 -17.28 -13.48 -10.20
CA ASP A 378 -17.47 -14.73 -10.95
C ASP A 378 -18.57 -14.58 -12.02
N VAL A 379 -19.69 -13.95 -11.66
CA VAL A 379 -20.81 -13.71 -12.58
C VAL A 379 -20.40 -12.79 -13.72
N GLU A 380 -19.68 -11.70 -13.43
CA GLU A 380 -19.17 -10.78 -14.45
C GLU A 380 -18.18 -11.49 -15.39
N ALA A 381 -17.26 -12.29 -14.86
CA ALA A 381 -16.30 -13.05 -15.65
C ALA A 381 -17.00 -14.03 -16.62
N GLU A 382 -18.03 -14.74 -16.15
CA GLU A 382 -18.84 -15.61 -17.01
C GLU A 382 -19.59 -14.82 -18.10
N GLU A 383 -20.11 -13.64 -17.79
CA GLU A 383 -20.81 -12.80 -18.76
C GLU A 383 -19.85 -12.29 -19.85
N HIS A 384 -18.64 -11.89 -19.47
CA HIS A 384 -17.58 -11.51 -20.40
C HIS A 384 -17.17 -12.67 -21.31
N GLU A 385 -17.03 -13.89 -20.78
CA GLU A 385 -16.73 -15.07 -21.56
C GLU A 385 -17.87 -15.41 -22.55
N LYS A 386 -19.13 -15.32 -22.11
CA LYS A 386 -20.31 -15.51 -22.98
C LYS A 386 -20.33 -14.48 -24.11
N LYS A 387 -20.05 -13.20 -23.82
CA LYS A 387 -19.95 -12.14 -24.84
C LYS A 387 -18.83 -12.42 -25.83
N ALA A 388 -17.64 -12.82 -25.37
CA ALA A 388 -16.51 -13.16 -26.22
C ALA A 388 -16.83 -14.35 -27.15
N ARG A 389 -17.44 -15.42 -26.64
CA ARG A 389 -17.89 -16.56 -27.45
C ARG A 389 -18.93 -16.16 -28.49
N SER A 390 -19.89 -15.30 -28.12
CA SER A 390 -20.91 -14.82 -29.06
C SER A 390 -20.32 -14.00 -30.21
N ALA A 391 -19.36 -13.10 -29.91
CA ALA A 391 -18.66 -12.28 -30.90
C ALA A 391 -17.77 -13.10 -31.84
N SER A 392 -17.16 -14.17 -31.34
CA SER A 392 -16.41 -15.12 -32.17
C SER A 392 -17.32 -15.90 -33.13
N SER A 393 -18.53 -16.28 -32.70
CA SER A 393 -19.43 -17.05 -33.56
C SER A 393 -20.06 -16.22 -34.69
N THR A 394 -20.36 -14.93 -34.46
CA THR A 394 -20.92 -14.04 -35.50
C THR A 394 -19.87 -13.53 -36.49
N GLY A 395 -18.57 -13.58 -36.15
CA GLY A 395 -17.48 -13.29 -37.09
C GLY A 395 -17.32 -14.34 -38.19
N GLY A 396 -17.62 -15.62 -37.90
CA GLY A 396 -17.46 -16.73 -38.85
C GLY A 396 -18.51 -16.73 -39.98
N GLU A 397 -19.76 -16.37 -39.68
CA GLU A 397 -20.83 -16.33 -40.70
C GLU A 397 -20.67 -15.17 -41.68
N SER A 398 -19.96 -14.09 -41.31
CA SER A 398 -19.70 -12.99 -42.24
C SER A 398 -18.61 -13.32 -43.26
N GLU A 399 -17.58 -14.09 -42.90
CA GLU A 399 -16.52 -14.46 -43.86
C GLU A 399 -17.00 -15.55 -44.83
N GLU A 400 -17.77 -16.54 -44.38
CA GLU A 400 -18.35 -17.54 -45.29
C GLU A 400 -19.32 -16.91 -46.30
N ASN A 401 -20.14 -15.94 -45.88
CA ASN A 401 -21.03 -15.22 -46.80
C ASN A 401 -20.28 -14.23 -47.73
N LEU A 402 -19.15 -13.66 -47.30
CA LEU A 402 -18.31 -12.82 -48.16
C LEU A 402 -17.56 -13.65 -49.21
N ILE A 403 -17.10 -14.85 -48.86
CA ILE A 403 -16.46 -15.80 -49.78
C ILE A 403 -17.49 -16.38 -50.77
N LEU A 404 -18.69 -16.74 -50.32
CA LEU A 404 -19.79 -17.17 -51.19
C LEU A 404 -20.30 -16.04 -52.10
N GLY A 405 -20.34 -14.79 -51.61
CA GLY A 405 -20.67 -13.61 -52.42
C GLY A 405 -19.63 -13.31 -53.50
N ALA A 406 -18.34 -13.43 -53.19
CA ALA A 406 -17.25 -13.22 -54.14
C ALA A 406 -17.11 -14.33 -55.19
N LEU A 407 -17.49 -15.57 -54.86
CA LEU A 407 -17.54 -16.68 -55.82
C LEU A 407 -18.77 -16.59 -56.75
N SER A 408 -19.86 -15.95 -56.32
CA SER A 408 -21.05 -15.72 -57.15
C SER A 408 -20.88 -14.58 -58.17
N SER A 409 -19.95 -13.63 -57.95
CA SER A 409 -19.78 -12.46 -58.85
C SER A 409 -18.82 -12.69 -60.02
N ASN A 410 -18.09 -13.81 -60.06
CA ASN A 410 -17.11 -14.12 -61.11
C ASN A 410 -17.66 -14.97 -62.27
N ALA A 411 -18.98 -15.19 -62.35
CA ALA A 411 -19.60 -16.01 -63.40
C ALA A 411 -20.19 -15.23 -64.59
N SER A 412 -20.05 -13.89 -64.67
CA SER A 412 -20.57 -13.13 -65.80
C SER A 412 -19.75 -11.88 -66.16
N ALA A 413 -18.54 -12.06 -66.70
CA ALA A 413 -17.89 -10.99 -67.46
C ALA A 413 -16.81 -11.58 -68.37
N ASP A 414 -17.23 -12.21 -69.45
CA ASP A 414 -16.35 -12.58 -70.56
C ASP A 414 -16.95 -11.97 -71.83
N ALA A 415 -16.48 -10.77 -72.20
CA ALA A 415 -16.43 -10.29 -73.58
C ALA A 415 -15.84 -8.87 -73.66
N SER A 416 -14.96 -8.71 -74.65
CA SER A 416 -14.50 -7.49 -75.31
C SER A 416 -13.53 -6.56 -74.56
N GLY A 417 -12.26 -6.63 -74.98
CA GLY A 417 -11.25 -5.63 -74.71
C GLY A 417 -11.31 -4.41 -75.63
N LEU A 418 -10.53 -3.38 -75.30
CA LEU A 418 -9.77 -2.57 -76.25
C LEU A 418 -8.75 -1.68 -75.50
N GLN A 419 -7.77 -1.20 -76.26
CA GLN A 419 -6.45 -0.67 -75.87
C GLN A 419 -6.41 0.80 -75.40
N HIS A 420 -5.42 1.09 -74.52
CA HIS A 420 -4.59 2.33 -74.34
C HIS A 420 -5.23 3.69 -73.96
N PRO A 421 -4.45 4.71 -73.50
CA PRO A 421 -3.29 4.75 -72.58
C PRO A 421 -3.41 5.83 -71.45
N VAL A 422 -2.35 5.88 -70.62
CA VAL A 422 -1.97 6.78 -69.49
C VAL A 422 -2.24 8.29 -69.72
N PRO A 423 -2.65 9.10 -68.69
CA PRO A 423 -1.67 9.90 -67.93
C PRO A 423 -1.91 10.11 -66.42
N ALA A 424 -0.78 10.08 -65.69
CA ALA A 424 -0.29 11.00 -64.65
C ALA A 424 -1.11 11.41 -63.40
N HIS A 425 -0.36 11.47 -62.29
CA HIS A 425 -0.58 12.20 -61.03
C HIS A 425 -1.66 11.70 -60.05
N ALA A 426 -1.22 11.12 -58.93
CA ALA A 426 -1.18 11.84 -57.64
C ALA A 426 -0.88 10.84 -56.50
N ALA A 427 0.32 10.92 -55.95
CA ALA A 427 0.63 10.35 -54.65
C ALA A 427 -0.14 11.12 -53.57
N ARG A 428 -0.99 10.44 -52.81
CA ARG A 428 -1.50 10.93 -51.51
C ARG A 428 -1.06 9.97 -50.42
N HIS A 429 0.01 10.38 -49.75
CA HIS A 429 0.31 9.96 -48.39
C HIS A 429 -0.85 10.36 -47.48
N PHE A 430 -1.49 9.37 -46.86
CA PHE A 430 -2.38 9.59 -45.73
C PHE A 430 -1.53 9.80 -44.48
N GLN A 431 -1.50 11.05 -44.01
CA GLN A 431 -0.97 11.45 -42.71
C GLN A 431 -2.19 11.70 -41.79
N PRO A 432 -2.35 11.00 -40.67
CA PRO A 432 -3.38 11.36 -39.70
C PRO A 432 -2.97 12.64 -38.98
N GLN A 433 -3.79 13.68 -39.13
CA GLN A 433 -3.62 14.98 -38.49
C GLN A 433 -3.82 14.86 -36.97
N GLY A 434 -2.81 15.29 -36.22
CA GLY A 434 -2.90 15.52 -34.79
C GLY A 434 -3.85 16.68 -34.49
N VAL A 435 -4.84 16.41 -33.66
CA VAL A 435 -5.77 17.41 -33.11
C VAL A 435 -4.99 18.29 -32.11
N GLN A 436 -4.60 19.50 -32.54
CA GLN A 436 -4.12 20.54 -31.64
C GLN A 436 -5.30 21.23 -30.95
N TYR A 437 -5.53 20.91 -29.67
CA TYR A 437 -6.42 21.71 -28.83
C TYR A 437 -5.72 22.99 -28.38
N ARG A 438 -6.14 24.11 -29.00
CA ARG A 438 -5.79 25.48 -28.65
C ARG A 438 -6.45 25.85 -27.30
N ARG A 439 -5.69 25.85 -26.20
CA ARG A 439 -6.14 26.43 -24.91
C ARG A 439 -6.10 27.96 -25.00
N SER A 440 -7.25 28.57 -25.22
CA SER A 440 -7.47 30.00 -24.95
C SER A 440 -7.79 30.20 -23.46
N PHE A 441 -6.87 30.81 -22.72
CA PHE A 441 -7.15 31.35 -21.38
C PHE A 441 -7.86 32.71 -21.52
N PRO A 442 -8.98 32.95 -20.81
CA PRO A 442 -9.48 34.30 -20.65
C PRO A 442 -8.67 35.01 -19.56
N VAL A 443 -7.96 36.06 -19.97
CA VAL A 443 -7.49 37.12 -19.08
C VAL A 443 -8.72 37.81 -18.49
N ARG A 444 -8.88 37.77 -17.16
CA ARG A 444 -9.74 38.72 -16.46
C ARG A 444 -8.87 39.68 -15.67
N ILE A 445 -8.96 40.94 -16.09
CA ILE A 445 -8.59 42.13 -15.37
C ILE A 445 -9.66 42.38 -14.30
N ALA A 446 -9.24 42.49 -13.05
CA ALA A 446 -9.78 43.37 -12.01
C ALA A 446 -8.80 43.35 -10.82
#